data_AF-A0A5E7FN30-F1
#
_entry.id   AF-A0A5E7FN30-F1
#
_cell.length_a   1.000
_cell.length_b   1.000
_cell.length_c   1.000
_cell.angle_alpha   90.00
_cell.angle_beta   90.00
_cell.angle_gamma   90.00
#
_symmetry.space_group_name_H-M   'P 1'
#
loop_
_entity.id
_entity.type
_entity.pdbx_description
1 polymer ?
#
loop_
_entity_poly.entity_id
_entity_poly.type
_entity_poly.pdbx_seq_one_letter_code
_entity_poly.pdbx_strand_id
1 'polypeptide(L)' 'MIGVPMPHPKDAIEAHLNQKLEQFFGAGGKAQVEPGAEMKQRPARSEQIDPDTVLKRRRPSPTQAERIALRRIAESL' A
#
# COMPACT_ATOMS: atom_id res chain seq x y z
N MET A 1 6.40 6.51 39.32
CA MET A 1 5.72 7.40 38.36
C MET A 1 5.80 6.72 37.00
N ILE A 2 4.68 6.22 36.50
CA ILE A 2 4.61 5.52 35.20
C ILE A 2 4.82 6.57 34.11
N GLY A 3 5.88 6.40 33.32
CA GLY A 3 6.28 7.35 32.28
C GLY A 3 5.14 7.63 31.32
N VAL A 4 4.93 8.90 31.02
CA VAL A 4 3.99 9.34 29.97
C VAL A 4 4.40 8.59 28.68
N PRO A 5 3.47 7.93 27.99
CA PRO A 5 3.78 7.26 26.73
C PRO A 5 4.40 8.28 25.78
N MET A 6 5.50 7.90 25.13
CA MET A 6 6.15 8.74 24.13
C MET A 6 5.10 9.14 23.08
N PRO A 7 4.99 10.44 22.75
CA PRO A 7 4.03 10.89 21.73
C PRO A 7 4.25 10.11 20.44
N HIS A 8 3.15 9.71 19.82
CA HIS A 8 3.25 8.90 18.63
C HIS A 8 3.94 9.73 17.54
N PRO A 9 4.85 9.18 16.73
CA PRO A 9 5.61 9.96 15.74
C PRO A 9 4.72 10.74 14.75
N LYS A 10 3.48 10.29 14.55
CA LYS A 10 2.46 11.04 13.78
C LYS A 10 2.12 12.39 14.42
N ASP A 11 1.99 12.45 15.74
CA ASP A 11 1.56 13.64 16.46
C ASP A 11 2.58 14.79 16.27
N ALA A 12 3.88 14.44 16.27
CA ALA A 12 4.95 15.39 15.99
C ALA A 12 4.92 15.90 14.54
N ILE A 13 4.59 15.03 13.58
CA ILE A 13 4.44 15.39 12.17
C ILE A 13 3.22 16.30 11.97
N GLU A 14 2.09 15.98 12.61
CA GLU A 14 0.86 16.76 12.54
C GLU A 14 1.05 18.16 13.13
N ALA A 15 1.67 18.28 14.31
CA ALA A 15 1.98 19.57 14.92
C ALA A 15 2.85 20.45 14.01
N HIS A 16 3.89 19.86 13.40
CA HIS A 16 4.76 20.56 12.48
C HIS A 16 4.06 20.97 11.17
N LEU A 17 3.15 20.14 10.64
CA LEU A 17 2.34 20.50 9.47
C LEU A 17 1.39 21.65 9.79
N ASN A 18 0.71 21.60 10.94
CA ASN A 18 -0.22 22.66 11.36
C ASN A 18 0.50 24.00 11.52
N GLN A 19 1.68 24.01 12.16
CA GLN A 19 2.51 25.22 12.29
C GLN A 19 2.84 25.85 10.93
N LYS A 20 3.18 25.02 9.93
CA LYS A 20 3.49 25.51 8.57
C LYS A 20 2.26 26.04 7.86
N LEU A 21 1.10 25.40 8.03
CA LEU A 21 -0.16 25.88 7.49
C LEU A 21 -0.54 27.24 8.09
N GLU A 22 -0.44 27.39 9.41
CA GLU A 22 -0.69 28.66 10.09
C GLU A 22 0.22 29.79 9.58
N GLN A 23 1.53 29.51 9.41
CA GLN A 23 2.46 30.49 8.84
C GLN A 23 2.09 30.88 7.41
N PHE A 24 1.73 29.90 6.57
CA PHE A 24 1.35 30.14 5.18
C PHE A 24 0.06 30.98 5.06
N PHE A 25 -0.99 30.61 5.79
CA PHE A 25 -2.25 31.34 5.76
C PHE A 25 -2.16 32.69 6.49
N GLY A 26 -1.40 32.79 7.58
CA GLY A 26 -1.14 34.04 8.30
C GLY A 26 -0.36 35.06 7.47
N ALA A 27 0.49 34.62 6.54
CA ALA A 27 1.18 35.48 5.57
C ALA A 27 0.30 35.89 4.37
N GLY A 28 -1.00 35.54 4.37
CA GLY A 28 -1.93 35.83 3.28
C GLY A 28 -1.90 34.83 2.13
N GLY A 29 -1.25 33.67 2.31
CA GLY A 29 -1.31 32.55 1.38
C GLY A 29 -2.73 32.05 1.18
N LYS A 30 -3.06 31.59 -0.03
CA LYS A 30 -4.39 31.08 -0.38
C LYS A 30 -4.26 29.65 -0.89
N ALA A 31 -5.16 28.79 -0.43
CA ALA A 31 -5.29 27.45 -1.00
C ALA A 31 -5.86 27.56 -2.42
N GLN A 32 -5.30 26.79 -3.35
CA GLN A 32 -5.81 26.64 -4.70
C GLN A 32 -6.35 25.22 -4.84
N VAL A 33 -7.55 25.10 -5.42
CA VAL A 33 -8.09 23.81 -5.79
C VAL A 33 -7.51 23.47 -7.15
N GLU A 34 -6.48 22.65 -7.15
CA GLU A 34 -6.00 22.03 -8.38
C GLU A 34 -7.07 21.05 -8.90
N PRO A 35 -7.23 20.90 -10.23
CA PRO A 35 -8.06 19.85 -10.78
C PRO A 35 -7.62 18.52 -10.18
N GLY A 36 -8.58 17.77 -9.64
CA GLY A 36 -8.30 16.45 -9.10
C GLY A 36 -7.61 15.60 -10.15
N ALA A 37 -6.57 14.86 -9.75
CA ALA A 37 -5.92 13.94 -10.66
C ALA A 37 -6.98 13.00 -11.25
N GLU A 38 -7.10 12.99 -12.58
CA GLU A 38 -7.96 12.04 -13.28
C GLU A 38 -7.39 10.63 -13.09
N MET A 39 -7.86 9.95 -12.04
CA MET A 39 -7.62 8.53 -11.88
C MET A 39 -8.41 7.80 -12.95
N LYS A 40 -7.74 7.49 -14.07
CA LYS A 40 -8.32 6.63 -15.11
C LYS A 40 -8.83 5.36 -14.43
N GLN A 41 -10.11 5.04 -14.68
CA GLN A 41 -10.66 3.77 -14.23
C GLN A 41 -9.76 2.65 -14.75
N ARG A 42 -9.46 1.68 -13.88
CA ARG A 42 -8.75 0.49 -14.31
C ARG A 42 -9.57 -0.16 -15.43
N PRO A 43 -8.92 -0.69 -16.48
CA PRO A 43 -9.65 -1.34 -17.56
C PRO A 43 -10.50 -2.47 -17.00
N ALA A 44 -11.70 -2.66 -17.57
CA ALA A 44 -12.53 -3.80 -17.26
C ALA A 44 -11.77 -5.10 -17.57
N ARG A 45 -11.99 -6.12 -16.75
CA ARG A 45 -11.44 -7.45 -17.01
C ARG A 45 -12.05 -7.98 -18.33
N SER A 46 -11.21 -8.48 -19.23
CA SER A 46 -11.67 -9.18 -20.43
C SER A 46 -12.53 -10.41 -20.07
N GLU A 47 -13.65 -10.59 -20.75
CA GLU A 47 -14.45 -11.83 -20.69
C GLU A 47 -13.74 -12.99 -21.38
N GLN A 48 -12.97 -12.69 -22.43
CA GLN A 48 -12.16 -13.68 -23.13
C GLN A 48 -10.89 -13.96 -22.33
N ILE A 49 -10.79 -15.19 -21.87
CA ILE A 49 -9.59 -15.74 -21.27
C ILE A 49 -8.73 -16.32 -22.40
N ASP A 50 -7.66 -15.62 -22.77
CA ASP A 50 -6.71 -16.13 -23.77
C ASP A 50 -5.90 -17.31 -23.17
N PRO A 51 -6.03 -18.54 -23.71
CA PRO A 51 -5.31 -19.70 -23.21
C PRO A 51 -3.79 -19.48 -23.19
N ASP A 52 -3.23 -18.77 -24.17
CA ASP A 52 -1.80 -18.54 -24.29
C ASP A 52 -1.28 -17.60 -23.20
N THR A 53 -2.12 -16.70 -22.69
CA THR A 53 -1.77 -15.82 -21.56
C THR A 53 -2.02 -16.47 -20.20
N VAL A 54 -2.99 -17.38 -20.11
CA VAL A 54 -3.30 -18.10 -18.86
C VAL A 54 -2.31 -19.22 -18.58
N LEU A 55 -1.91 -20.00 -19.58
CA LEU A 55 -0.89 -21.04 -19.42
C LEU A 55 0.45 -20.43 -19.00
N LYS A 56 0.81 -19.24 -19.53
CA LYS A 56 2.01 -18.49 -19.14
C LYS A 56 1.95 -17.93 -17.71
N ARG A 57 0.75 -17.61 -17.20
CA ARG A 57 0.55 -17.08 -15.83
C ARG A 57 0.33 -18.17 -14.79
N ARG A 58 -0.10 -19.36 -15.20
CA ARG A 58 -0.33 -20.48 -14.28
C ARG A 58 1.00 -20.93 -13.72
N ARG A 59 1.22 -20.72 -12.42
CA ARG A 59 2.38 -21.30 -11.73
C ARG A 59 2.36 -22.82 -11.91
N PRO A 60 3.47 -23.45 -12.30
CA PRO A 60 3.52 -24.90 -12.38
C PRO A 60 3.18 -25.50 -11.02
N SER A 61 2.45 -26.61 -11.05
CA SER A 61 2.12 -27.33 -9.81
C SER A 61 3.40 -27.94 -9.22
N PRO A 62 3.61 -27.88 -7.90
CA PRO A 62 4.82 -28.38 -7.29
C PRO A 62 4.96 -29.89 -7.52
N THR A 63 6.18 -30.32 -7.79
CA THR A 63 6.54 -31.73 -7.97
C THR A 63 6.34 -32.51 -6.66
N GLN A 64 6.42 -33.84 -6.71
CA GLN A 64 6.29 -34.66 -5.50
C GLN A 64 7.39 -34.34 -4.48
N ALA A 65 8.64 -34.16 -4.92
CA ALA A 65 9.76 -33.83 -4.04
C ALA A 65 9.58 -32.46 -3.38
N GLU A 66 9.17 -31.45 -4.15
CA GLU A 66 8.87 -30.10 -3.63
C GLU A 66 7.72 -30.14 -2.60
N ARG A 67 6.68 -30.93 -2.87
CA ARG A 67 5.57 -31.12 -1.91
C ARG A 67 6.05 -31.73 -0.59
N ILE A 68 6.96 -32.71 -0.63
CA ILE A 68 7.55 -33.31 0.58
C ILE A 68 8.39 -32.27 1.35
N ALA A 69 9.22 -31.49 0.65
CA ALA A 69 10.04 -30.44 1.27
C ALA A 69 9.18 -29.35 1.93
N LEU A 70 8.14 -28.86 1.23
CA LEU A 70 7.21 -27.87 1.76
C LEU A 70 6.45 -28.39 2.99
N ARG A 71 6.05 -29.68 2.99
CA ARG A 71 5.40 -30.31 4.16
C ARG A 71 6.33 -30.34 5.38
N ARG A 72 7.60 -30.73 5.20
CA ARG A 72 8.59 -30.75 6.28
C ARG A 72 8.82 -29.37 6.90
N ILE A 73 8.89 -28.32 6.06
CA ILE A 73 9.04 -26.94 6.55
C ILE A 73 7.80 -26.52 7.36
N ALA A 74 6.60 -26.84 6.87
CA ALA A 74 5.36 -26.50 7.56
C ALA A 74 5.20 -27.22 8.92
N GLU A 75 5.64 -28.47 9.02
CA GLU A 75 5.62 -29.25 10.28
C GLU A 75 6.65 -28.77 11.31
N SER A 76 7.64 -27.96 10.89
CA SER A 76 8.70 -27.43 11.76
C SER A 76 8.41 -26.06 12.39
N LEU A 77 7.26 -25.46 12.08
CA LEU A 77 6.76 -24.19 12.66
C LEU A 77 5.88 -24.46 13.89
#